data_AF-A0A2V8GNS4-F1
#
_entry.id   AF-A0A2V8GNS4-F1
#
_cell.length_a   1.000
_cell.length_b   1.000
_cell.length_c   1.000
_cell.angle_alpha   90.00
_cell.angle_beta   90.00
_cell.angle_gamma   90.00
#
_symmetry.space_group_name_H-M   'P 1'
#
loop_
_entity.id
_entity.type
_entity.pdbx_description
1 polymer ?
#
loop_
_entity_poly.entity_id
_entity_poly.type
_entity_poly.pdbx_seq_one_letter_code
_entity_poly.pdbx_strand_id
1 'polypeptide(L)'
;MKHLLTTIGLLLLPLAVYAQEAPGVVGSIYPTQLVRGQSNVLHLALGRNNPVKALEFTPADGITVTRTDSRDLNQGSVWWEFTVNVAPNAAPGPRQLVVVQERGRTAPATLTIPDHLPALSNLRVAAAQVNRPTVDVQVNASNPGGKFNDAPYIWFLLSCGPQPEMGVVRGKVDGAMIRASIPNPRTLQDKAAAPSTGTHCDLQLRATDDSNIDSNTATVTFDFTP
;
A
#
# COMPACT_ATOMS: atom_id res chain seq x y z
N MET A 1 -7.12 -59.77 33.03
CA MET A 1 -7.13 -59.20 31.65
C MET A 1 -7.44 -57.72 31.82
N LYS A 2 -6.48 -56.84 32.12
CA LYS A 2 -5.56 -56.13 31.19
C LYS A 2 -6.26 -55.63 29.94
N HIS A 3 -6.41 -54.30 29.81
CA HIS A 3 -6.17 -53.40 28.65
C HIS A 3 -6.56 -51.98 29.11
N LEU A 4 -5.65 -51.19 29.69
CA LEU A 4 -4.61 -50.34 29.06
C LEU A 4 -5.19 -49.17 28.26
N LEU A 5 -5.06 -47.97 28.85
CA LEU A 5 -5.27 -46.65 28.23
C LEU A 5 -4.33 -46.46 27.03
N THR A 6 -4.84 -45.83 25.96
CA THR A 6 -3.99 -45.17 24.97
C THR A 6 -4.61 -43.81 24.60
N THR A 7 -4.15 -42.76 25.27
CA THR A 7 -4.41 -41.37 24.90
C THR A 7 -3.42 -40.98 23.80
N ILE A 8 -3.89 -40.77 22.57
CA ILE A 8 -3.06 -40.25 21.48
C ILE A 8 -2.99 -38.73 21.65
N GLY A 9 -1.83 -38.25 22.13
CA GLY A 9 -1.48 -36.83 22.13
C GLY A 9 -1.14 -36.38 20.71
N LEU A 10 -1.98 -35.54 20.12
CA LEU A 10 -1.72 -34.90 18.84
C LEU A 10 -0.74 -33.74 19.05
N LEU A 11 0.55 -33.97 18.77
CA LEU A 11 1.55 -32.91 18.66
C LEU A 11 1.25 -32.06 17.42
N LEU A 12 0.66 -30.88 17.60
CA LEU A 12 0.60 -29.83 16.59
C LEU A 12 1.96 -29.13 16.54
N LEU A 13 2.79 -29.49 15.56
CA LEU A 13 3.92 -28.66 15.16
C LEU A 13 3.39 -27.44 14.39
N PRO A 14 3.82 -26.20 14.70
CA PRO A 14 3.47 -25.04 13.89
C PRO A 14 4.19 -25.17 12.54
N LEU A 15 3.42 -25.42 11.48
CA LEU A 15 3.91 -25.24 10.12
C LEU A 15 4.22 -23.74 9.95
N ALA A 16 5.50 -23.41 9.87
CA ALA A 16 5.94 -22.15 9.31
C ALA A 16 5.44 -22.11 7.86
N VAL A 17 4.34 -21.40 7.63
CA VAL A 17 3.86 -21.08 6.29
C VAL A 17 4.83 -20.06 5.71
N TYR A 18 5.90 -20.54 5.10
CA TYR A 18 6.54 -19.77 4.04
C TYR A 18 5.49 -19.65 2.94
N ALA A 19 5.02 -18.43 2.68
CA ALA A 19 4.22 -18.14 1.52
C ALA A 19 5.05 -18.46 0.26
N GLN A 20 4.97 -19.69 -0.22
CA GLN A 20 5.50 -20.05 -1.53
C GLN A 20 4.59 -19.37 -2.56
N GLU A 21 5.17 -18.49 -3.37
CA GLU A 21 4.47 -17.93 -4.53
C GLU A 21 3.96 -19.08 -5.40
N ALA A 22 2.63 -19.19 -5.55
CA ALA A 22 2.03 -20.20 -6.40
C ALA A 22 2.39 -19.90 -7.87
N PRO A 23 2.82 -20.90 -8.67
CA PRO A 23 3.09 -20.70 -10.08
C PRO A 23 1.90 -20.06 -10.80
N GLY A 24 2.13 -18.94 -11.50
CA GLY A 24 1.08 -18.25 -12.23
C GLY A 24 0.18 -17.36 -11.37
N VAL A 25 0.57 -16.98 -10.16
CA VAL A 25 -0.12 -15.96 -9.36
C VAL A 25 0.81 -14.77 -9.15
N VAL A 26 0.28 -13.56 -9.19
CA VAL A 26 1.03 -12.37 -8.79
C VAL A 26 1.11 -12.33 -7.27
N GLY A 27 2.31 -12.36 -6.70
CA GLY A 27 2.50 -12.42 -5.25
C GLY A 27 2.07 -11.14 -4.52
N SER A 28 2.30 -9.98 -5.15
CA SER A 28 1.89 -8.67 -4.64
C SER A 28 1.75 -7.66 -5.78
N ILE A 29 0.82 -6.71 -5.63
CA ILE A 29 0.50 -5.67 -6.62
C ILE A 29 0.32 -4.34 -5.90
N TYR A 30 1.01 -3.30 -6.37
CA TYR A 30 0.84 -1.95 -5.84
C TYR A 30 1.19 -0.88 -6.88
N PRO A 31 0.41 0.21 -7.02
CA PRO A 31 -0.88 0.45 -6.40
C PRO A 31 -1.98 -0.45 -6.99
N THR A 32 -3.12 -0.55 -6.30
CA THR A 32 -4.33 -1.23 -6.80
C THR A 32 -5.22 -0.31 -7.65
N GLN A 33 -4.86 0.97 -7.76
CA GLN A 33 -5.60 2.00 -8.48
C GLN A 33 -4.71 2.67 -9.52
N LEU A 34 -5.27 2.97 -10.69
CA LEU A 34 -4.58 3.66 -11.78
C LEU A 34 -5.28 4.98 -12.07
N VAL A 35 -4.62 6.10 -11.74
CA VAL A 35 -5.22 7.43 -11.82
C VAL A 35 -5.24 7.93 -13.26
N ARG A 36 -6.40 8.45 -13.70
CA ARG A 36 -6.60 9.01 -15.05
C ARG A 36 -5.72 10.24 -15.29
N GLY A 37 -5.20 10.35 -16.50
CA GLY A 37 -4.35 11.46 -16.91
C GLY A 37 -2.95 11.44 -16.29
N GLN A 38 -2.55 10.34 -15.64
CA GLN A 38 -1.27 10.21 -14.97
C GLN A 38 -0.46 9.01 -15.47
N SER A 39 0.86 9.13 -15.32
CA SER A 39 1.79 8.01 -15.38
C SER A 39 1.85 7.36 -14.00
N ASN A 40 1.36 6.13 -13.89
CA ASN A 40 1.37 5.34 -12.67
C ASN A 40 2.55 4.38 -12.72
N VAL A 41 3.27 4.19 -11.62
CA VAL A 41 4.28 3.13 -11.51
C VAL A 41 3.62 1.94 -10.82
N LEU A 42 3.38 0.89 -11.59
CA LEU A 42 2.81 -0.37 -11.12
C LEU A 42 3.93 -1.33 -10.75
N HIS A 43 3.93 -1.76 -9.51
CA HIS A 43 4.86 -2.73 -8.98
C HIS A 43 4.21 -4.10 -8.83
N LEU A 44 4.90 -5.13 -9.31
CA LEU A 44 4.44 -6.53 -9.25
C LEU A 44 5.55 -7.42 -8.68
N ALA A 45 5.22 -8.24 -7.67
CA ALA A 45 6.07 -9.33 -7.23
C ALA A 45 5.73 -10.61 -8.00
N LEU A 46 6.74 -11.19 -8.67
CA LEU A 46 6.60 -12.38 -9.51
C LEU A 46 7.76 -13.34 -9.31
N GLY A 47 7.51 -14.63 -9.51
CA GLY A 47 8.54 -15.66 -9.39
C GLY A 47 9.72 -15.45 -10.34
N ARG A 48 10.94 -15.64 -9.82
CA ARG A 48 12.21 -15.33 -10.51
C ARG A 48 12.41 -16.00 -11.86
N ASN A 49 11.98 -17.25 -12.00
CA ASN A 49 12.39 -18.13 -13.11
C ASN A 49 11.42 -18.13 -14.31
N ASN A 50 10.57 -17.09 -14.44
CA ASN A 50 9.63 -16.96 -15.54
C ASN A 50 9.52 -15.49 -15.97
N PRO A 51 10.35 -15.03 -16.91
CA PRO A 51 10.47 -13.61 -17.24
C PRO A 51 9.17 -13.06 -17.83
N VAL A 52 8.90 -11.78 -17.54
CA VAL A 52 7.73 -11.07 -18.06
C VAL A 52 7.97 -10.66 -19.51
N LYS A 53 6.99 -10.95 -20.37
CA LYS A 53 6.96 -10.54 -21.77
C LYS A 53 6.09 -9.31 -21.99
N ALA A 54 4.93 -9.27 -21.34
CA ALA A 54 3.97 -8.19 -21.49
C ALA A 54 3.00 -8.11 -20.30
N LEU A 55 2.33 -6.97 -20.17
CA LEU A 55 1.12 -6.83 -19.37
C LEU A 55 -0.08 -6.70 -20.31
N GLU A 56 -1.15 -7.40 -19.99
CA GLU A 56 -2.43 -7.27 -20.68
C GLU A 56 -3.50 -6.77 -19.71
N PHE A 57 -4.24 -5.76 -20.15
CA PHE A 57 -5.34 -5.17 -19.41
C PHE A 57 -6.66 -5.45 -20.15
N THR A 58 -7.69 -5.82 -19.39
CA THR A 58 -9.05 -5.97 -19.92
C THR A 58 -10.05 -5.22 -19.04
N PRO A 59 -10.76 -4.21 -19.57
CA PRO A 59 -10.55 -3.56 -20.87
C PRO A 59 -9.19 -2.86 -21.01
N ALA A 60 -8.63 -2.77 -22.23
CA ALA A 60 -7.35 -2.09 -22.48
C ALA A 60 -7.49 -0.59 -22.77
N ASP A 61 -8.71 -0.12 -23.06
CA ASP A 61 -8.95 1.25 -23.54
C ASP A 61 -8.44 2.31 -22.58
N GLY A 62 -7.66 3.25 -23.13
CA GLY A 62 -7.05 4.33 -22.39
C GLY A 62 -5.86 3.93 -21.52
N ILE A 63 -5.33 2.70 -21.63
CA ILE A 63 -4.15 2.25 -20.91
C ILE A 63 -2.99 2.02 -21.88
N THR A 64 -1.79 2.50 -21.53
CA THR A 64 -0.57 2.23 -22.29
C THR A 64 0.58 1.92 -21.35
N VAL A 65 1.31 0.85 -21.61
CA VAL A 65 2.49 0.45 -20.82
C VAL A 65 3.74 0.81 -21.61
N THR A 66 4.62 1.63 -21.04
CA THR A 66 5.74 2.23 -21.80
C THR A 66 7.12 1.89 -21.28
N ARG A 67 7.25 1.41 -20.04
CA ARG A 67 8.54 1.07 -19.45
C ARG A 67 8.40 -0.16 -18.58
N THR A 68 9.41 -1.02 -18.64
CA THR A 68 9.57 -2.20 -17.79
C THR A 68 10.97 -2.14 -17.19
N ASP A 69 11.03 -2.00 -15.86
CA ASP A 69 12.25 -2.18 -15.09
C ASP A 69 12.07 -3.40 -14.18
N SER A 70 13.17 -4.00 -13.72
CA SER A 70 13.08 -5.08 -12.73
C SER A 70 14.25 -5.11 -11.79
N ARG A 71 13.96 -5.48 -10.54
CA ARG A 71 14.95 -5.67 -9.49
C ARG A 71 14.75 -7.04 -8.86
N ASP A 72 15.81 -7.83 -8.88
CA ASP A 72 15.84 -9.10 -8.17
C ASP A 72 15.91 -8.85 -6.66
N LEU A 73 14.97 -9.42 -5.91
CA LEU A 73 14.93 -9.29 -4.45
C LEU A 73 15.78 -10.36 -3.73
N ASN A 74 16.42 -11.28 -4.46
CA ASN A 74 17.19 -12.41 -3.92
C ASN A 74 16.40 -13.32 -2.96
N GLN A 75 15.06 -13.27 -3.02
CA GLN A 75 14.14 -14.03 -2.17
C GLN A 75 13.23 -14.95 -3.01
N GLY A 76 13.72 -15.43 -4.16
CA GLY A 76 12.93 -16.23 -5.10
C GLY A 76 11.90 -15.46 -5.92
N SER A 77 11.75 -14.16 -5.65
CA SER A 77 10.83 -13.24 -6.32
C SER A 77 11.61 -12.08 -6.97
N VAL A 78 11.10 -11.58 -8.08
CA VAL A 78 11.58 -10.39 -8.77
C VAL A 78 10.52 -9.31 -8.64
N TRP A 79 10.95 -8.12 -8.24
CA TRP A 79 10.12 -6.92 -8.22
C TRP A 79 10.17 -6.27 -9.60
N TRP A 80 9.03 -6.23 -10.27
CA TRP A 80 8.91 -5.59 -11.58
C TRP A 80 8.24 -4.23 -11.43
N GLU A 81 8.73 -3.25 -12.20
CA GLU A 81 8.15 -1.91 -12.26
C GLU A 81 7.69 -1.61 -13.68
N PHE A 82 6.41 -1.27 -13.82
CA PHE A 82 5.80 -0.91 -15.10
C PHE A 82 5.30 0.52 -15.04
N THR A 83 5.72 1.35 -15.98
CA THR A 83 5.08 2.66 -16.18
C THR A 83 3.80 2.46 -16.99
N VAL A 84 2.66 2.68 -16.34
CA VAL A 84 1.32 2.56 -16.89
C VAL A 84 0.72 3.96 -17.02
N ASN A 85 0.60 4.44 -18.25
CA ASN A 85 -0.06 5.70 -18.56
C ASN A 85 -1.55 5.46 -18.73
N VAL A 86 -2.36 6.24 -18.03
CA VAL A 86 -3.82 6.21 -18.17
C VAL A 86 -4.27 7.50 -18.85
N ALA A 87 -4.99 7.37 -19.95
CA ALA A 87 -5.54 8.50 -20.69
C ALA A 87 -6.49 9.31 -19.79
N PRO A 88 -6.53 10.66 -19.92
CA PRO A 88 -7.45 11.50 -19.15
C PRO A 88 -8.94 11.12 -19.32
N ASN A 89 -9.29 10.59 -20.50
CA ASN A 89 -10.64 10.17 -20.86
C ASN A 89 -10.89 8.65 -20.71
N ALA A 90 -9.97 7.89 -20.09
CA ALA A 90 -10.20 6.48 -19.83
C ALA A 90 -11.48 6.30 -19.00
N ALA A 91 -12.34 5.33 -19.38
CA ALA A 91 -13.56 5.06 -18.64
C ALA A 91 -13.22 4.50 -17.23
N PRO A 92 -13.91 4.94 -16.17
CA PRO A 92 -13.68 4.38 -14.86
C PRO A 92 -14.18 2.93 -14.75
N GLY A 93 -13.74 2.25 -13.71
CA GLY A 93 -14.13 0.88 -13.39
C GLY A 93 -12.96 -0.10 -13.33
N PRO A 94 -13.27 -1.39 -13.12
CA PRO A 94 -12.26 -2.42 -12.93
C PRO A 94 -11.45 -2.67 -14.21
N ARG A 95 -10.24 -3.15 -14.03
CA ARG A 95 -9.29 -3.59 -15.05
C ARG A 95 -8.69 -4.92 -14.60
N GLN A 96 -8.92 -5.96 -15.38
CA GLN A 96 -8.26 -7.23 -15.18
C GLN A 96 -6.85 -7.14 -15.76
N LEU A 97 -5.85 -7.30 -14.91
CA LEU A 97 -4.45 -7.38 -15.24
C LEU A 97 -4.04 -8.84 -15.34
N VAL A 98 -3.46 -9.22 -16.48
CA VAL A 98 -2.77 -10.49 -16.65
C VAL A 98 -1.31 -10.20 -17.02
N VAL A 99 -0.40 -10.85 -16.30
CA VAL A 99 1.03 -10.83 -16.67
C VAL A 99 1.28 -11.99 -17.63
N VAL A 100 1.76 -11.67 -18.83
CA VAL A 100 2.21 -12.65 -19.80
C VAL A 100 3.67 -12.94 -19.55
N GLN A 101 3.97 -14.20 -19.25
CA GLN A 101 5.32 -14.68 -18.99
C GLN A 101 5.74 -15.67 -20.09
N GLU A 102 7.02 -16.03 -20.12
CA GLU A 102 7.52 -16.95 -21.14
C GLU A 102 6.84 -18.33 -21.12
N ARG A 103 6.53 -18.84 -19.93
CA ARG A 103 5.95 -20.19 -19.72
C ARG A 103 4.47 -20.17 -19.37
N GLY A 104 3.76 -19.06 -19.60
CA GLY A 104 2.33 -18.99 -19.34
C GLY A 104 1.84 -17.60 -18.98
N ARG A 105 0.69 -17.56 -18.31
CA ARG A 105 0.00 -16.33 -17.91
C ARG A 105 -0.36 -16.41 -16.44
N THR A 106 -0.39 -15.27 -15.76
CA THR A 106 -0.89 -15.26 -14.39
C THR A 106 -2.42 -15.36 -14.35
N ALA A 107 -2.96 -15.76 -13.20
CA ALA A 107 -4.35 -15.51 -12.87
C ALA A 107 -4.64 -13.99 -12.98
N PRO A 108 -5.83 -13.59 -13.44
CA PRO A 108 -6.21 -12.18 -13.49
C PRO A 108 -6.21 -11.55 -12.10
N ALA A 109 -5.60 -10.39 -11.98
CA ALA A 109 -5.70 -9.54 -10.81
C ALA A 109 -6.52 -8.29 -11.15
N THR A 110 -7.29 -7.77 -10.19
CA THR A 110 -8.11 -6.58 -10.42
C THR A 110 -7.39 -5.32 -9.97
N LEU A 111 -7.25 -4.37 -10.90
CA LEU A 111 -6.96 -2.97 -10.61
C LEU A 111 -8.21 -2.13 -10.89
N THR A 112 -8.25 -0.89 -10.40
CA THR A 112 -9.37 0.02 -10.65
C THR A 112 -8.89 1.34 -11.23
N ILE A 113 -9.55 1.83 -12.29
CA ILE A 113 -9.50 3.24 -12.66
C ILE A 113 -10.64 3.92 -11.92
N PRO A 114 -10.38 4.80 -10.95
CA PRO A 114 -11.44 5.35 -10.14
C PRO A 114 -12.26 6.40 -10.91
N ASP A 115 -13.55 6.47 -10.64
CA ASP A 115 -14.51 7.41 -11.24
C ASP A 115 -14.36 8.84 -10.71
N HIS A 116 -13.69 8.99 -9.57
CA HIS A 116 -13.24 10.25 -9.01
C HIS A 116 -11.90 10.07 -8.28
N LEU A 117 -11.30 11.17 -7.82
CA LEU A 117 -10.09 11.11 -7.02
C LEU A 117 -10.26 12.05 -5.82
N PRO A 118 -10.32 11.53 -4.59
CA PRO A 118 -10.31 12.37 -3.41
C PRO A 118 -9.02 13.19 -3.36
N ALA A 119 -9.14 14.46 -2.98
CA ALA A 119 -8.03 15.40 -2.97
C ALA A 119 -7.67 15.81 -1.54
N LEU A 120 -6.42 15.56 -1.16
CA LEU A 120 -5.79 16.03 0.07
C LEU A 120 -4.88 17.22 -0.22
N SER A 121 -4.91 18.21 0.68
CA SER A 121 -4.08 19.42 0.61
C SER A 121 -3.78 19.95 2.02
N ASN A 122 -2.79 20.84 2.13
CA ASN A 122 -2.44 21.53 3.39
C ASN A 122 -2.24 20.57 4.58
N LEU A 123 -1.55 19.46 4.34
CA LEU A 123 -1.12 18.55 5.39
C LEU A 123 -0.20 19.31 6.35
N ARG A 124 -0.54 19.29 7.64
CA ARG A 124 0.26 19.85 8.73
C ARG A 124 0.35 18.89 9.90
N VAL A 125 1.45 19.01 10.63
CA VAL A 125 1.63 18.37 11.93
C VAL A 125 1.11 19.32 13.00
N ALA A 126 0.10 18.89 13.74
CA ALA A 126 -0.49 19.65 14.84
C ALA A 126 0.28 19.45 16.16
N ALA A 127 0.81 18.25 16.39
CA ALA A 127 1.65 17.95 17.54
C ALA A 127 2.62 16.80 17.23
N ALA A 128 3.89 16.97 17.58
CA ALA A 128 4.93 15.96 17.46
C ALA A 128 5.97 16.12 18.58
N GLN A 129 5.64 15.70 19.79
CA GLN A 129 6.58 15.70 20.90
C GLN A 129 7.33 14.36 21.01
N VAL A 130 8.62 14.41 21.35
CA VAL A 130 9.47 13.22 21.48
C VAL A 130 8.96 12.19 22.48
N ASN A 131 8.25 12.64 23.52
CA ASN A 131 7.77 11.82 24.63
C ASN A 131 6.29 11.42 24.51
N ARG A 132 5.62 11.79 23.42
CA ARG A 132 4.21 11.42 23.19
C ARG A 132 4.10 10.18 22.30
N PRO A 133 3.08 9.33 22.54
CA PRO A 133 2.92 8.09 21.79
C PRO A 133 2.49 8.29 20.33
N THR A 134 2.05 9.50 19.96
CA THR A 134 1.50 9.81 18.64
C THR A 134 2.05 11.11 18.07
N VAL A 135 2.01 11.19 16.75
CA VAL A 135 2.12 12.44 15.97
C VAL A 135 0.71 12.77 15.48
N ASP A 136 0.19 13.93 15.89
CA ASP A 136 -1.14 14.37 15.50
C ASP A 136 -1.05 15.22 14.24
N VAL A 137 -1.88 14.88 13.26
CA VAL A 137 -1.86 15.50 11.92
C VAL A 137 -3.23 16.01 11.54
N GLN A 138 -3.23 17.03 10.69
CA GLN A 138 -4.44 17.62 10.13
C GLN A 138 -4.23 17.84 8.63
N VAL A 139 -5.22 17.49 7.82
CA VAL A 139 -5.17 17.63 6.37
C VAL A 139 -6.51 18.11 5.86
N ASN A 140 -6.50 19.03 4.90
CA ASN A 140 -7.72 19.43 4.21
C ASN A 140 -8.06 18.35 3.19
N ALA A 141 -9.33 17.96 3.15
CA ALA A 141 -9.83 16.92 2.29
C ALA A 141 -11.05 17.43 1.50
N SER A 142 -11.06 17.13 0.21
CA SER A 142 -12.22 17.37 -0.66
C SER A 142 -12.46 16.13 -1.50
N ASN A 143 -13.72 15.77 -1.73
CA ASN A 143 -14.07 14.65 -2.58
C ASN A 143 -15.25 15.05 -3.48
N PRO A 144 -15.02 15.74 -4.61
CA PRO A 144 -16.11 16.24 -5.46
C PRO A 144 -16.89 15.15 -6.21
N GLY A 145 -16.46 13.88 -6.14
CA GLY A 145 -17.16 12.74 -6.76
C GLY A 145 -17.62 11.66 -5.77
N GLY A 146 -17.41 11.88 -4.47
CA GLY A 146 -17.73 10.91 -3.42
C GLY A 146 -17.77 11.56 -2.05
N LYS A 147 -17.54 10.79 -0.98
CA LYS A 147 -17.41 11.33 0.38
C LYS A 147 -16.46 10.47 1.20
N PHE A 148 -15.81 11.09 2.18
CA PHE A 148 -15.12 10.31 3.20
C PHE A 148 -16.14 9.80 4.23
N ASN A 149 -15.93 8.58 4.72
CA ASN A 149 -16.60 8.10 5.93
C ASN A 149 -16.18 8.96 7.14
N ASP A 150 -16.97 8.96 8.22
CA ASP A 150 -16.64 9.70 9.46
C ASP A 150 -15.29 9.29 10.08
N ALA A 151 -14.88 8.03 9.84
CA ALA A 151 -13.61 7.44 10.27
C ALA A 151 -12.84 6.82 9.08
N PRO A 152 -12.31 7.64 8.16
CA PRO A 152 -11.64 7.16 6.96
C PRO A 152 -10.33 6.44 7.33
N TYR A 153 -9.88 5.53 6.47
CA TYR A 153 -8.54 4.97 6.62
C TYR A 153 -7.50 6.00 6.20
N ILE A 154 -6.49 6.19 7.04
CA ILE A 154 -5.36 7.09 6.78
C ILE A 154 -4.10 6.26 6.68
N TRP A 155 -3.61 6.12 5.46
CA TRP A 155 -2.36 5.46 5.14
C TRP A 155 -1.22 6.45 5.33
N PHE A 156 -0.18 6.07 6.05
CA PHE A 156 0.97 6.92 6.27
C PHE A 156 2.28 6.21 5.94
N LEU A 157 3.25 7.00 5.47
CA LEU A 157 4.66 6.65 5.40
C LEU A 157 5.42 7.76 6.11
N LEU A 158 6.13 7.42 7.19
CA LEU A 158 6.88 8.34 8.04
C LEU A 158 8.35 7.97 8.01
N SER A 159 9.15 8.81 7.37
CA SER A 159 10.59 8.63 7.18
C SER A 159 11.36 9.55 8.10
N CYS A 160 11.76 9.06 9.28
CA CYS A 160 12.58 9.81 10.23
C CYS A 160 14.03 9.33 10.27
N GLY A 161 14.46 8.52 9.30
CA GLY A 161 15.73 7.78 9.35
C GLY A 161 15.84 6.76 8.23
N PRO A 162 16.77 5.79 8.34
CA PRO A 162 17.08 4.84 7.26
C PRO A 162 15.94 3.86 6.98
N GLN A 163 15.09 3.59 7.97
CA GLN A 163 13.92 2.74 7.82
C GLN A 163 12.65 3.57 8.02
N PRO A 164 11.79 3.68 7.00
CA PRO A 164 10.52 4.38 7.14
C PRO A 164 9.51 3.51 7.88
N GLU A 165 8.68 4.15 8.71
CA GLU A 165 7.51 3.52 9.31
C GLU A 165 6.32 3.69 8.39
N MET A 166 5.57 2.61 8.16
CA MET A 166 4.34 2.65 7.38
C MET A 166 3.21 1.99 8.14
N GLY A 167 2.00 2.47 7.92
CA GLY A 167 0.83 1.88 8.56
C GLY A 167 -0.47 2.55 8.14
N VAL A 168 -1.54 2.11 8.82
CA VAL A 168 -2.89 2.63 8.63
C VAL A 168 -3.48 2.94 9.98
N VAL A 169 -4.08 4.12 10.12
CA VAL A 169 -4.88 4.51 11.28
C VAL A 169 -6.27 4.93 10.85
N ARG A 170 -7.17 5.12 11.82
CA ARG A 170 -8.46 5.77 11.58
C ARG A 170 -8.29 7.28 11.73
N GLY A 171 -8.77 8.02 10.74
CA GLY A 171 -8.97 9.46 10.84
C GLY A 171 -10.29 9.81 11.52
N LYS A 172 -10.52 11.11 11.68
CA LYS A 172 -11.80 11.71 12.04
C LYS A 172 -12.07 12.89 11.12
N VAL A 173 -13.22 12.89 10.46
CA VAL A 173 -13.66 14.00 9.61
C VAL A 173 -14.32 15.10 10.47
N ASP A 174 -13.96 16.35 10.19
CA ASP A 174 -14.50 17.56 10.80
C ASP A 174 -14.65 18.62 9.69
N GLY A 175 -15.81 18.63 9.04
CA GLY A 175 -16.06 19.41 7.83
C GLY A 175 -15.12 19.00 6.69
N ALA A 176 -14.36 19.95 6.14
CA ALA A 176 -13.38 19.71 5.07
C ALA A 176 -11.98 19.31 5.60
N MET A 177 -11.88 18.93 6.87
CA MET A 177 -10.61 18.57 7.51
C MET A 177 -10.67 17.13 8.02
N ILE A 178 -9.58 16.39 7.81
CA ILE A 178 -9.37 15.10 8.46
C ILE A 178 -8.27 15.26 9.50
N ARG A 179 -8.51 14.76 10.71
CA ARG A 179 -7.53 14.65 11.78
C ARG A 179 -7.16 13.20 12.00
N ALA A 180 -5.91 12.91 12.27
CA ALA A 180 -5.45 11.57 12.62
C ALA A 180 -4.30 11.64 13.63
N SER A 181 -4.12 10.56 14.38
CA SER A 181 -2.99 10.37 15.28
C SER A 181 -2.23 9.14 14.81
N ILE A 182 -1.05 9.33 14.24
CA ILE A 182 -0.20 8.23 13.79
C ILE A 182 0.77 7.84 14.90
N PRO A 183 1.20 6.57 15.01
CA PRO A 183 2.16 6.16 16.02
C PRO A 183 3.46 6.94 15.92
N ASN A 184 4.01 7.36 17.06
CA ASN A 184 5.31 8.02 17.12
C ASN A 184 6.44 6.97 17.07
N PRO A 185 7.30 6.97 16.04
CA PRO A 185 8.39 6.00 15.89
C PRO A 185 9.40 6.03 17.06
N ARG A 186 9.47 7.13 17.82
CA ARG A 186 10.39 7.27 18.95
C ARG A 186 9.92 6.54 20.21
N THR A 187 8.63 6.21 20.29
CA THR A 187 8.01 5.58 21.47
C THR A 187 7.54 4.15 21.21
N LEU A 188 7.66 3.63 19.99
CA LEU A 188 7.31 2.25 19.67
C LEU A 188 8.32 1.30 20.35
N GLN A 189 7.82 0.46 21.27
CA GLN A 189 8.65 -0.50 22.02
C GLN A 189 8.82 -1.85 21.30
N ASP A 190 7.92 -2.20 20.37
CA ASP A 190 7.76 -3.57 19.85
C ASP A 190 8.05 -3.73 18.34
N LYS A 191 9.21 -3.33 17.83
CA LYS A 191 9.64 -3.76 16.48
C LYS A 191 11.09 -4.23 16.44
N ALA A 192 11.33 -5.16 15.50
CA ALA A 192 12.62 -5.75 15.14
C ALA A 192 13.68 -4.75 14.61
N ALA A 193 13.38 -3.44 14.64
CA ALA A 193 14.27 -2.35 14.34
C ALA A 193 14.18 -1.34 15.49
N ALA A 194 15.32 -0.84 15.96
CA ALA A 194 15.40 0.13 17.04
C ALA A 194 14.57 1.40 16.73
N PRO A 195 14.05 2.10 17.76
CA PRO A 195 13.33 3.36 17.57
C PRO A 195 14.12 4.33 16.67
N SER A 196 13.45 5.00 15.73
CA SER A 196 14.14 5.99 14.91
C SER A 196 14.64 7.14 15.79
N THR A 197 15.92 7.45 15.69
CA THR A 197 16.57 8.53 16.46
C THR A 197 16.57 9.87 15.73
N GLY A 198 16.16 9.91 14.46
CA GLY A 198 16.12 11.15 13.69
C GLY A 198 15.09 12.12 14.24
N THR A 199 15.50 13.38 14.33
CA THR A 199 14.63 14.49 14.74
C THR A 199 13.81 15.03 13.59
N HIS A 200 14.31 14.87 12.36
CA HIS A 200 13.71 15.34 11.12
C HIS A 200 12.95 14.20 10.44
N CYS A 201 11.73 14.47 10.00
CA CYS A 201 10.85 13.48 9.42
C CYS A 201 10.11 14.00 8.19
N ASP A 202 10.08 13.17 7.15
CA ASP A 202 9.17 13.33 6.02
C ASP A 202 7.95 12.43 6.21
N LEU A 203 6.76 13.03 6.15
CA LEU A 203 5.48 12.33 6.25
C LEU A 203 4.75 12.39 4.91
N GLN A 204 4.28 11.23 4.46
CA GLN A 204 3.32 11.10 3.37
C GLN A 204 2.01 10.54 3.91
N LEU A 205 0.88 11.10 3.47
CA LEU A 205 -0.46 10.63 3.81
C LEU A 205 -1.33 10.42 2.57
N ARG A 206 -2.18 9.40 2.65
CA ARG A 206 -3.37 9.23 1.81
C ARG A 206 -4.58 8.93 2.68
N ALA A 207 -5.75 9.29 2.19
CA ALA A 207 -7.02 8.98 2.82
C ALA A 207 -7.86 8.15 1.86
N THR A 208 -8.49 7.10 2.37
CA THR A 208 -9.45 6.28 1.63
C THR A 208 -10.85 6.80 1.89
N ASP A 209 -11.62 6.98 0.83
CA ASP A 209 -13.02 7.39 0.92
C ASP A 209 -13.97 6.22 1.24
N ASP A 210 -15.29 6.45 1.16
CA ASP A 210 -16.30 5.43 1.45
C ASP A 210 -16.44 4.34 0.38
N SER A 211 -15.89 4.59 -0.81
CA SER A 211 -15.93 3.71 -1.98
C SER A 211 -14.63 2.93 -2.16
N ASN A 212 -13.74 2.99 -1.17
CA ASN A 212 -12.39 2.41 -1.18
C ASN A 212 -11.45 3.00 -2.25
N ILE A 213 -11.66 4.27 -2.62
CA ILE A 213 -10.76 5.01 -3.50
C ILE A 213 -9.78 5.80 -2.63
N ASP A 214 -8.49 5.69 -2.97
CA ASP A 214 -7.44 6.40 -2.25
C ASP A 214 -7.25 7.79 -2.87
N SER A 215 -7.00 8.77 -2.01
CA SER A 215 -6.67 10.12 -2.43
C SER A 215 -5.30 10.20 -3.14
N ASN A 216 -4.99 11.38 -3.68
CA ASN A 216 -3.59 11.73 -3.93
C ASN A 216 -2.76 11.67 -2.63
N THR A 217 -1.44 11.57 -2.79
CA THR A 217 -0.50 11.68 -1.67
C THR A 217 -0.31 13.15 -1.27
N ALA A 218 -0.52 13.46 0.01
CA ALA A 218 -0.12 14.73 0.62
C ALA A 218 1.17 14.52 1.42
N THR A 219 2.07 15.50 1.40
CA THR A 219 3.38 15.41 2.05
C THR A 219 3.64 16.58 2.97
N VAL A 220 4.34 16.35 4.07
CA VAL A 220 4.86 17.41 4.96
C VAL A 220 6.18 16.95 5.57
N THR A 221 7.06 17.91 5.84
CA THR A 221 8.30 17.69 6.59
C THR A 221 8.18 18.39 7.93
N PHE A 222 8.67 17.77 9.00
CA PHE A 222 8.62 18.34 10.34
C PHE A 222 9.78 17.84 11.21
N ASP A 223 10.03 18.57 12.30
CA ASP A 223 10.95 18.14 13.35
C ASP A 223 10.17 17.80 14.62
N PHE A 224 10.62 16.78 15.35
CA PHE A 224 10.11 16.49 16.68
C PHE A 224 10.51 17.61 17.65
N THR A 225 9.56 18.08 18.44
CA THR A 225 9.82 19.02 19.53
C THR A 225 10.08 18.28 20.85
N PRO A 226 10.89 18.85 21.76
CA PRO A 226 11.06 18.35 23.12
C PRO A 226 9.73 18.16 23.88
#